data_AF-A0A960BTK7-F1
#
_entry.id   AF-A0A960BTK7-F1
#
_cell.length_a   1.000
_cell.length_b   1.000
_cell.length_c   1.000
_cell.angle_alpha   90.00
_cell.angle_beta   90.00
_cell.angle_gamma   90.00
#
_symmetry.space_group_name_H-M   'P 1'
#
loop_
_entity.id
_entity.type
_entity.pdbx_description
1 polymer ?
#
loop_
_entity_poly.entity_id
_entity_poly.type
_entity_poly.pdbx_seq_one_letter_code
_entity_poly.pdbx_strand_id
1 'polypeptide(L)'
;ASQALAVGDVRANVPVNTNDEVGEMARTFNLMIENLRSHAASAEAIGKGNYDTEVEVRGPQDTLGTALARMKANLKAARIRNEEQQLALKAEKRKLEKANEHIEVLIREIHHRVKNNLQVIASLLRLQSGSIEDDRLRDLFEQSQNRVASMALIHEKLYKGDELARLDLAAYLEELFSELVRVNDVRESISYGTEIDPGLTLDLNTMVPLGLILNELITNS
;
A
#
# COMPACT_ATOMS: atom_id res chain seq x y z
N ALA A 1 -7.51 30.77 52.33
CA ALA A 1 -7.87 29.39 51.92
C ALA A 1 -9.01 29.38 50.91
N SER A 2 -10.19 29.95 51.20
CA SER A 2 -11.35 29.90 50.29
C SER A 2 -11.13 30.56 48.92
N GLN A 3 -10.41 31.69 48.83
CA GLN A 3 -10.07 32.32 47.54
C GLN A 3 -9.13 31.44 46.68
N ALA A 4 -8.21 30.71 47.31
CA ALA A 4 -7.29 29.81 46.60
C ALA A 4 -8.02 28.58 46.04
N LEU A 5 -8.95 28.00 46.80
CA LEU A 5 -9.78 26.90 46.33
C LEU A 5 -10.75 27.32 45.22
N ALA A 6 -11.26 28.55 45.26
CA ALA A 6 -12.14 29.08 44.22
C ALA A 6 -11.46 29.14 42.84
N VAL A 7 -10.13 29.22 42.79
CA VAL A 7 -9.33 29.17 41.55
C VAL A 7 -8.71 27.79 41.29
N GLY A 8 -9.10 26.77 42.04
CA GLY A 8 -8.61 25.39 41.89
C GLY A 8 -7.26 25.09 42.56
N ASP A 9 -6.72 26.01 43.37
CA ASP A 9 -5.51 25.74 44.16
C ASP A 9 -5.86 24.91 45.39
N VAL A 10 -5.73 23.60 45.22
CA VAL A 10 -6.00 22.62 46.27
C VAL A 10 -4.92 22.60 47.35
N ARG A 11 -3.80 23.33 47.26
CA ARG A 11 -2.72 23.32 48.29
C ARG A 11 -3.07 24.08 49.57
N ALA A 12 -4.22 24.76 49.60
CA ALA A 12 -4.69 25.50 50.76
C ALA A 12 -4.93 24.61 52.00
N ASN A 13 -4.70 25.16 53.20
CA ASN A 13 -5.03 24.51 54.47
C ASN A 13 -5.72 25.53 55.39
N VAL A 14 -6.74 25.10 56.15
CA VAL A 14 -7.40 25.94 57.15
C VAL A 14 -6.91 25.55 58.55
N PRO A 15 -6.31 26.49 59.32
CA PRO A 15 -5.85 26.18 60.67
C PRO A 15 -7.03 25.86 61.59
N VAL A 16 -6.86 24.85 62.44
CA VAL A 16 -7.86 24.42 63.44
C VAL A 16 -7.38 24.90 64.79
N ASN A 17 -7.97 25.99 65.30
CA ASN A 17 -7.48 26.69 66.50
C ASN A 17 -8.35 26.47 67.75
N THR A 18 -9.52 25.87 67.59
CA THR A 18 -10.54 25.69 68.63
C THR A 18 -11.17 24.30 68.54
N ASN A 19 -11.75 23.82 69.63
CA ASN A 19 -12.50 22.55 69.68
C ASN A 19 -14.02 22.76 69.71
N ASP A 20 -14.47 23.94 69.31
CA ASP A 20 -15.87 24.32 69.13
C ASP A 20 -16.38 23.98 67.71
N GLU A 21 -17.60 24.41 67.37
CA GLU A 21 -18.19 24.15 66.06
C GLU A 21 -17.37 24.77 64.91
N VAL A 22 -16.65 25.87 65.16
CA VAL A 22 -15.76 26.51 64.17
C VAL A 22 -14.55 25.62 63.89
N GLY A 23 -13.99 24.99 64.92
CA GLY A 23 -12.92 24.00 64.78
C GLY A 23 -13.35 22.74 64.02
N GLU A 24 -14.58 22.26 64.25
CA GLU A 24 -15.15 21.12 63.54
C GLU A 24 -15.42 21.42 62.05
N MET A 25 -15.92 22.61 61.75
CA MET A 25 -16.10 23.08 60.38
C MET A 25 -14.74 23.16 59.64
N ALA A 26 -13.69 23.67 60.30
CA ALA A 26 -12.35 23.73 59.73
C ALA A 26 -11.78 22.33 59.42
N ARG A 27 -12.00 21.34 60.30
CA ARG A 27 -11.64 19.93 60.05
C ARG A 27 -12.38 19.35 58.86
N THR A 28 -13.69 19.54 58.79
CA THR A 28 -14.53 19.07 57.67
C THR A 28 -14.11 19.72 56.34
N PHE A 29 -13.76 21.00 56.37
CA PHE A 29 -13.27 21.71 55.20
C PHE A 29 -11.92 21.16 54.71
N ASN A 30 -10.99 20.86 55.62
CA ASN A 30 -9.70 20.25 55.26
C ASN A 30 -9.88 18.84 54.64
N LEU A 31 -10.80 18.03 55.15
CA LEU A 31 -11.16 16.74 54.55
C LEU A 31 -11.68 16.90 53.11
N MET A 32 -12.51 17.93 52.86
CA MET A 32 -12.99 18.23 51.50
C MET A 32 -11.84 18.62 50.56
N ILE A 33 -10.88 19.42 51.03
CA ILE A 33 -9.69 19.81 50.25
C ILE A 33 -8.84 18.57 49.92
N GLU A 34 -8.63 17.68 50.89
CA GLU A 34 -7.87 16.44 50.69
C GLU A 34 -8.53 15.54 49.65
N ASN A 35 -9.86 15.42 49.67
CA ASN A 35 -10.61 14.68 48.65
C ASN A 35 -10.41 15.29 47.26
N LEU A 36 -10.47 16.61 47.14
CA LEU A 36 -10.23 17.31 45.87
C LEU A 36 -8.80 17.10 45.37
N ARG A 37 -7.79 17.11 46.26
CA ARG A 37 -6.40 16.77 45.89
C ARG A 37 -6.29 15.35 45.34
N SER A 38 -6.90 14.38 46.02
CA SER A 38 -6.90 12.98 45.61
C SER A 38 -7.51 12.82 44.21
N HIS A 39 -8.69 13.39 43.95
CA HIS A 39 -9.31 13.35 42.63
C HIS A 39 -8.49 14.07 41.55
N ALA A 40 -7.90 15.23 41.87
CA ALA A 40 -7.03 15.96 40.94
C ALA A 40 -5.80 15.12 40.55
N ALA A 41 -5.16 14.47 41.52
CA ALA A 41 -4.02 13.58 41.28
C ALA A 41 -4.41 12.37 40.40
N SER A 42 -5.53 11.72 40.69
CA SER A 42 -6.05 10.62 39.86
C SER A 42 -6.39 11.09 38.44
N ALA A 43 -7.02 12.26 38.29
CA ALA A 43 -7.36 12.82 36.98
C ALA A 43 -6.11 13.17 36.16
N GLU A 44 -5.07 13.71 36.80
CA GLU A 44 -3.78 13.98 36.16
C GLU A 44 -3.09 12.68 35.70
N ALA A 45 -3.09 11.64 36.55
CA ALA A 45 -2.53 10.34 36.20
C ALA A 45 -3.28 9.71 35.01
N ILE A 46 -4.61 9.75 35.01
CA ILE A 46 -5.44 9.28 33.88
C ILE A 46 -5.14 10.09 32.62
N GLY A 47 -5.02 11.43 32.73
CA GLY A 47 -4.69 12.32 31.61
C GLY A 47 -3.31 12.04 31.00
N LYS A 48 -2.35 11.58 31.83
CA LYS A 48 -1.02 11.11 31.39
C LYS A 48 -1.03 9.68 30.83
N GLY A 49 -2.20 9.03 30.74
CA GLY A 49 -2.36 7.68 30.19
C GLY A 49 -2.12 6.55 31.18
N ASN A 50 -1.96 6.86 32.48
CA ASN A 50 -1.90 5.85 33.54
C ASN A 50 -3.33 5.47 33.96
N TYR A 51 -3.89 4.46 33.30
CA TYR A 51 -5.24 3.95 33.60
C TYR A 51 -5.26 2.87 34.70
N ASP A 52 -4.11 2.55 35.29
CA ASP A 52 -3.98 1.63 36.42
C ASP A 52 -4.03 2.34 37.77
N THR A 53 -4.01 3.68 37.77
CA THR A 53 -4.14 4.49 38.98
C THR A 53 -5.43 4.16 39.75
N GLU A 54 -5.34 4.15 41.08
CA GLU A 54 -6.51 3.99 41.94
C GLU A 54 -7.33 5.28 41.97
N VAL A 55 -8.65 5.11 41.93
CA VAL A 55 -9.62 6.19 42.12
C VAL A 55 -10.43 5.79 43.33
N GLU A 56 -10.20 6.47 44.44
CA GLU A 56 -10.95 6.24 45.67
C GLU A 56 -12.38 6.76 45.51
N VAL A 57 -13.35 5.88 45.71
CA VAL A 57 -14.78 6.23 45.80
C VAL A 57 -15.16 6.19 47.27
N ARG A 58 -15.46 7.36 47.83
CA ARG A 58 -15.61 7.52 49.30
C ARG A 58 -17.01 7.20 49.81
N GLY A 59 -17.95 6.87 48.92
CA GLY A 59 -19.30 6.46 49.27
C GLY A 59 -20.25 6.45 48.07
N PRO A 60 -21.51 6.02 48.28
CA PRO A 60 -22.49 5.90 47.19
C PRO A 60 -22.93 7.24 46.59
N GLN A 61 -22.75 8.36 47.31
CA GLN A 61 -23.08 9.70 46.83
C GLN A 61 -21.87 10.46 46.24
N ASP A 62 -20.68 9.83 46.23
CA ASP A 62 -19.46 10.41 45.66
C ASP A 62 -19.55 10.41 44.12
N THR A 63 -20.26 11.40 43.59
CA THR A 63 -20.54 11.53 42.17
C THR A 63 -19.26 11.76 41.37
N LEU A 64 -18.29 12.49 41.93
CA LEU A 64 -17.02 12.78 41.27
C LEU A 64 -16.12 11.54 41.23
N GLY A 65 -15.95 10.86 42.37
CA GLY A 65 -15.18 9.62 42.44
C GLY A 65 -15.75 8.53 41.53
N THR A 66 -17.07 8.33 41.55
CA THR A 66 -17.74 7.34 40.68
C THR A 66 -17.60 7.69 39.19
N ALA A 67 -17.76 8.96 38.81
CA ALA A 67 -17.57 9.40 37.43
C ALA A 67 -16.13 9.21 36.96
N LEU A 68 -15.15 9.56 37.80
CA LEU A 68 -13.72 9.42 37.48
C LEU A 68 -13.31 7.94 37.35
N ALA A 69 -13.82 7.08 38.22
CA ALA A 69 -13.60 5.63 38.15
C ALA A 69 -14.18 5.04 36.85
N ARG A 70 -15.40 5.47 36.44
CA ARG A 70 -16.01 5.05 35.18
C ARG A 70 -15.24 5.56 33.97
N MET A 71 -14.78 6.82 34.00
CA MET A 71 -13.95 7.40 32.94
C MET A 71 -12.65 6.61 32.77
N LYS A 72 -11.95 6.30 33.87
CA LYS A 72 -10.75 5.46 33.87
C LYS A 72 -11.02 4.10 33.21
N ALA A 73 -12.08 3.41 33.63
CA ALA A 73 -12.43 2.10 33.09
C ALA A 73 -12.71 2.15 31.57
N ASN A 74 -13.45 3.17 31.12
CA ASN A 74 -13.75 3.37 29.70
C ASN A 74 -12.47 3.65 28.88
N LEU A 75 -11.59 4.51 29.38
CA LEU A 75 -10.32 4.85 28.72
C LEU A 75 -9.39 3.65 28.66
N LYS A 76 -9.27 2.87 29.75
CA LYS A 76 -8.51 1.62 29.77
C LYS A 76 -9.03 0.63 28.74
N ALA A 77 -10.35 0.41 28.70
CA ALA A 77 -10.96 -0.48 27.74
C ALA A 77 -10.80 0.01 26.30
N ALA A 78 -10.88 1.32 26.05
CA ALA A 78 -10.64 1.91 24.72
C ALA A 78 -9.19 1.73 24.26
N ARG A 79 -8.22 1.89 25.16
CA ARG A 79 -6.80 1.63 24.88
C ARG A 79 -6.56 0.18 24.49
N ILE A 80 -7.06 -0.78 25.27
CA ILE A 80 -6.91 -2.22 24.98
C ILE A 80 -7.51 -2.57 23.62
N ARG A 81 -8.73 -2.10 23.32
CA ARG A 81 -9.35 -2.33 22.00
C ARG A 81 -8.52 -1.76 20.86
N ASN A 82 -7.94 -0.56 21.03
CA ASN A 82 -7.10 0.04 19.99
C ASN A 82 -5.81 -0.77 19.79
N GLU A 83 -5.17 -1.23 20.87
CA GLU A 83 -3.99 -2.10 20.80
C GLU A 83 -4.30 -3.43 20.06
N GLU A 84 -5.42 -4.07 20.37
CA GLU A 84 -5.90 -5.27 19.67
C GLU A 84 -6.17 -5.02 18.18
N GLN A 85 -6.84 -3.90 17.85
CA GLN A 85 -7.11 -3.50 16.47
C GLN A 85 -5.81 -3.23 15.69
N GLN A 86 -4.83 -2.59 16.30
CA GLN A 86 -3.52 -2.33 15.69
C GLN A 86 -2.77 -3.63 15.41
N LEU A 87 -2.81 -4.60 16.33
CA LEU A 87 -2.21 -5.91 16.13
C LEU A 87 -2.89 -6.69 14.99
N ALA A 88 -4.22 -6.69 14.96
CA ALA A 88 -4.99 -7.33 13.90
C ALA A 88 -4.71 -6.68 12.53
N LEU A 89 -4.70 -5.35 12.46
CA LEU A 89 -4.40 -4.62 11.23
C LEU A 89 -2.99 -4.93 10.72
N LYS A 90 -2.00 -4.99 11.63
CA LYS A 90 -0.62 -5.34 11.27
C LYS A 90 -0.51 -6.78 10.75
N ALA A 91 -1.28 -7.71 11.31
CA ALA A 91 -1.32 -9.09 10.84
C ALA A 91 -1.94 -9.20 9.44
N GLU A 92 -3.06 -8.52 9.19
CA GLU A 92 -3.70 -8.49 7.87
C GLU A 92 -2.82 -7.80 6.82
N LYS A 93 -2.17 -6.68 7.17
CA LYS A 93 -1.20 -6.02 6.28
C LYS A 93 -0.10 -6.97 5.85
N ARG A 94 0.49 -7.72 6.79
CA ARG A 94 1.53 -8.72 6.49
C ARG A 94 1.03 -9.85 5.59
N LYS A 95 -0.23 -10.28 5.73
CA LYS A 95 -0.82 -11.28 4.83
C LYS A 95 -0.97 -10.72 3.42
N LEU A 96 -1.42 -9.48 3.29
CA LEU A 96 -1.58 -8.82 2.01
C LEU A 96 -0.23 -8.59 1.32
N GLU A 97 0.78 -8.11 2.05
CA GLU A 97 2.15 -7.96 1.54
C GLU A 97 2.68 -9.29 1.01
N LYS A 98 2.54 -10.38 1.77
CA LYS A 98 2.91 -11.72 1.29
C LYS A 98 2.12 -12.16 0.07
N ALA A 99 0.81 -11.89 0.02
CA ALA A 99 0.00 -12.25 -1.13
C ALA A 99 0.46 -11.51 -2.39
N ASN A 100 0.80 -10.22 -2.27
CA ASN A 100 1.36 -9.42 -3.36
C ASN A 100 2.69 -9.98 -3.85
N GLU A 101 3.62 -10.30 -2.95
CA GLU A 101 4.90 -10.94 -3.31
C GLU A 101 4.68 -12.25 -4.08
N HIS A 102 3.71 -13.08 -3.66
CA HIS A 102 3.39 -14.32 -4.39
C HIS A 102 2.78 -14.03 -5.77
N ILE A 103 1.91 -13.02 -5.89
CA ILE A 103 1.33 -12.61 -7.17
C ILE A 103 2.43 -12.15 -8.12
N GLU A 104 3.38 -11.34 -7.67
CA GLU A 104 4.52 -10.89 -8.49
C GLU A 104 5.36 -12.06 -9.01
N VAL A 105 5.63 -13.06 -8.16
CA VAL A 105 6.36 -14.28 -8.56
C VAL A 105 5.57 -15.08 -9.59
N LEU A 106 4.27 -15.27 -9.38
CA LEU A 106 3.39 -15.99 -10.31
C LEU A 106 3.28 -15.29 -11.66
N ILE A 107 3.15 -13.96 -11.65
CA ILE A 107 3.15 -13.14 -12.86
C ILE A 107 4.46 -13.36 -13.62
N ARG A 108 5.62 -13.25 -12.95
CA ARG A 108 6.93 -13.49 -13.59
C ARG A 108 7.02 -14.87 -14.24
N GLU A 109 6.55 -15.91 -13.55
CA GLU A 109 6.52 -17.28 -14.08
C GLU A 109 5.62 -17.41 -15.32
N ILE A 110 4.45 -16.76 -15.32
CA ILE A 110 3.56 -16.72 -16.49
C ILE A 110 4.29 -16.09 -17.69
N HIS A 111 5.01 -14.98 -17.51
CA HIS A 111 5.74 -14.35 -18.62
C HIS A 111 6.85 -15.21 -19.18
N HIS A 112 7.61 -15.88 -18.30
CA HIS A 112 8.60 -16.85 -18.75
C HIS A 112 7.97 -17.98 -19.56
N ARG A 113 6.82 -18.50 -19.13
CA ARG A 113 6.09 -19.55 -19.87
C ARG A 113 5.53 -19.06 -21.19
N VAL A 114 4.96 -17.86 -21.24
CA VAL A 114 4.46 -17.27 -22.50
C VAL A 114 5.59 -17.09 -23.49
N LYS A 115 6.75 -16.56 -23.06
CA LYS A 115 7.95 -16.46 -23.91
C LYS A 115 8.38 -17.82 -24.43
N ASN A 116 8.48 -18.83 -23.56
CA ASN A 116 8.85 -20.19 -23.96
C ASN A 116 7.85 -20.78 -24.97
N ASN A 117 6.55 -20.58 -24.76
CA ASN A 117 5.51 -21.06 -25.67
C ASN A 117 5.61 -20.39 -27.04
N LEU A 118 5.81 -19.06 -27.10
CA LEU A 118 5.99 -18.33 -28.35
C LEU A 118 7.25 -18.80 -29.10
N GLN A 119 8.34 -19.08 -28.38
CA GLN A 119 9.55 -19.65 -28.98
C GLN A 119 9.33 -21.05 -29.57
N VAL A 120 8.60 -21.91 -28.87
CA VAL A 120 8.24 -23.25 -29.38
C VAL A 120 7.37 -23.14 -30.63
N ILE A 121 6.35 -22.27 -30.61
CA ILE A 121 5.48 -22.02 -31.78
C ILE A 121 6.32 -21.52 -32.96
N ALA A 122 7.22 -20.55 -32.75
CA ALA A 122 8.09 -20.03 -33.80
C ALA A 122 9.01 -21.11 -34.39
N SER A 123 9.51 -22.03 -33.55
CA SER A 123 10.33 -23.18 -33.98
C SER A 123 9.52 -24.17 -34.82
N LEU A 124 8.31 -24.51 -34.40
CA LEU A 124 7.41 -25.40 -35.15
C LEU A 124 7.04 -24.81 -36.52
N LEU A 125 6.73 -23.51 -36.57
CA LEU A 125 6.48 -22.80 -37.83
C LEU A 125 7.70 -22.83 -38.76
N ARG A 126 8.91 -22.65 -38.22
CA ARG A 126 10.16 -22.76 -39.00
C ARG A 126 10.34 -24.14 -39.61
N LEU A 127 10.13 -25.19 -38.80
CA LEU A 127 10.26 -26.58 -39.24
C LEU A 127 9.23 -26.93 -40.32
N GLN A 128 7.99 -26.45 -40.20
CA GLN A 128 6.96 -26.66 -41.20
C GLN A 128 7.26 -25.90 -42.50
N SER A 129 7.68 -24.62 -42.40
CA SER A 129 8.05 -23.80 -43.57
C SER A 129 9.10 -24.46 -44.47
N GLY A 130 10.13 -25.07 -43.88
CA GLY A 130 11.19 -25.76 -44.64
C GLY A 130 10.73 -26.97 -45.46
N SER A 131 9.50 -27.46 -45.24
CA SER A 131 8.89 -28.58 -45.99
C SER A 131 7.86 -28.14 -47.04
N ILE A 132 7.61 -26.83 -47.17
CA ILE A 132 6.62 -26.28 -48.10
C ILE A 132 7.28 -26.02 -49.45
N GLU A 133 6.74 -26.61 -50.52
CA GLU A 133 7.19 -26.37 -51.91
C GLU A 133 6.52 -25.14 -52.54
N ASP A 134 5.27 -24.84 -52.17
CA ASP A 134 4.50 -23.70 -52.69
C ASP A 134 5.00 -22.37 -52.07
N ASP A 135 5.57 -21.52 -52.92
CA ASP A 135 6.14 -20.22 -52.52
C ASP A 135 5.12 -19.30 -51.81
N ARG A 136 3.83 -19.35 -52.21
CA ARG A 136 2.78 -18.55 -51.58
C ARG A 136 2.43 -19.05 -50.18
N LEU A 137 2.46 -20.37 -49.98
CA LEU A 137 2.28 -20.95 -48.64
C LEU A 137 3.51 -20.70 -47.76
N ARG A 138 4.71 -20.69 -48.32
CA ARG A 138 5.95 -20.38 -47.60
C ARG A 138 5.92 -18.94 -47.05
N ASP A 139 5.51 -17.99 -47.88
CA ASP A 139 5.36 -16.57 -47.51
C ASP A 139 4.35 -16.37 -46.36
N LEU A 140 3.20 -17.03 -46.40
CA LEU A 140 2.20 -16.98 -45.31
C LEU A 140 2.73 -17.55 -43.97
N PHE A 141 3.61 -18.55 -44.04
CA PHE A 141 4.25 -19.12 -42.86
C PHE A 141 5.35 -18.21 -42.30
N GLU A 142 6.13 -17.55 -43.15
CA GLU A 142 7.11 -16.54 -42.73
C GLU A 142 6.43 -15.33 -42.07
N GLN A 143 5.33 -14.83 -42.64
CA GLN A 143 4.50 -13.80 -42.01
C GLN A 143 3.99 -14.23 -40.63
N SER A 144 3.51 -15.47 -40.50
CA SER A 144 3.05 -16.03 -39.23
C SER A 144 4.18 -16.11 -38.19
N GLN A 145 5.39 -16.49 -38.63
CA GLN A 145 6.57 -16.53 -37.76
C GLN A 145 6.97 -15.13 -37.28
N ASN A 146 6.96 -14.12 -38.17
CA ASN A 146 7.27 -12.74 -37.85
C ASN A 146 6.30 -12.15 -36.80
N ARG A 147 5.01 -12.49 -36.89
CA ARG A 147 4.00 -12.10 -35.88
C ARG A 147 4.28 -12.71 -34.51
N VAL A 148 4.60 -14.01 -34.47
CA VAL A 148 4.92 -14.71 -33.21
C VAL A 148 6.19 -14.14 -32.58
N ALA A 149 7.19 -13.82 -33.38
CA ALA A 149 8.43 -13.17 -32.90
C ALA A 149 8.14 -11.79 -32.29
N SER A 150 7.30 -10.98 -32.93
CA SER A 150 6.91 -9.66 -32.41
C SER A 150 6.11 -9.74 -31.12
N MET A 151 5.18 -10.70 -31.00
CA MET A 151 4.48 -10.96 -29.74
C MET A 151 5.47 -11.33 -28.63
N ALA A 152 6.49 -12.14 -28.93
CA ALA A 152 7.49 -12.53 -27.94
C ALA A 152 8.34 -11.34 -27.46
N LEU A 153 8.72 -10.45 -28.38
CA LEU A 153 9.47 -9.23 -28.06
C LEU A 153 8.67 -8.28 -27.17
N ILE A 154 7.39 -8.06 -27.48
CA ILE A 154 6.48 -7.25 -26.66
C ILE A 154 6.39 -7.82 -25.24
N HIS A 155 6.16 -9.13 -25.13
CA HIS A 155 6.07 -9.83 -23.84
C HIS A 155 7.36 -9.72 -22.99
N GLU A 156 8.54 -9.71 -23.61
CA GLU A 156 9.81 -9.55 -22.90
C GLU A 156 10.01 -8.12 -22.35
N LYS A 157 9.57 -7.09 -23.08
CA LYS A 157 9.79 -5.68 -22.72
C LYS A 157 8.88 -5.20 -21.60
N LEU A 158 7.64 -5.68 -21.57
CA LEU A 158 6.63 -5.31 -20.57
C LEU A 158 7.03 -5.60 -19.12
N TYR A 159 7.74 -6.70 -18.88
CA TYR A 159 7.96 -7.21 -17.52
C TYR A 159 9.39 -7.03 -17.00
N LYS A 160 10.24 -6.36 -17.79
CA LYS A 160 11.51 -5.81 -17.29
C LYS A 160 11.32 -4.42 -16.65
N GLY A 161 10.14 -3.81 -16.77
CA GLY A 161 9.75 -2.57 -16.09
C GLY A 161 8.79 -2.84 -14.93
N ASP A 162 8.92 -2.08 -13.84
CA ASP A 162 8.09 -2.21 -12.63
C ASP A 162 6.69 -1.59 -12.81
N GLU A 163 5.76 -1.97 -11.92
CA GLU A 163 4.31 -1.73 -11.85
C GLU A 163 3.66 -0.70 -12.82
N LEU A 164 2.58 -1.14 -13.50
CA LEU A 164 1.77 -0.34 -14.44
C LEU A 164 2.54 0.10 -15.70
N ALA A 165 3.36 -0.80 -16.26
CA ALA A 165 4.23 -0.60 -17.42
C ALA A 165 3.52 0.13 -18.57
N ARG A 166 3.65 1.46 -18.59
CA ARG A 166 3.48 2.23 -19.81
C ARG A 166 4.79 2.13 -20.58
N LEU A 167 4.74 1.60 -21.78
CA LEU A 167 5.92 1.42 -22.61
C LEU A 167 6.17 2.68 -23.41
N ASP A 168 7.41 3.14 -23.39
CA ASP A 168 7.91 4.14 -24.32
C ASP A 168 7.76 3.61 -25.75
N LEU A 169 6.95 4.29 -26.55
CA LEU A 169 6.63 3.88 -27.91
C LEU A 169 7.85 3.96 -28.84
N ALA A 170 8.72 4.96 -28.63
CA ALA A 170 9.90 5.15 -29.46
C ALA A 170 10.90 4.01 -29.27
N ALA A 171 11.24 3.71 -28.00
CA ALA A 171 12.14 2.62 -27.67
C ALA A 171 11.60 1.26 -28.13
N TYR A 172 10.28 1.05 -28.01
CA TYR A 172 9.64 -0.16 -28.51
C TYR A 172 9.74 -0.30 -30.03
N LEU A 173 9.48 0.79 -30.77
CA LEU A 173 9.49 0.76 -32.23
C LEU A 173 10.88 0.58 -32.81
N GLU A 174 11.89 1.26 -32.27
CA GLU A 174 13.28 1.10 -32.70
C GLU A 174 13.74 -0.36 -32.62
N GLU A 175 13.36 -1.06 -31.55
CA GLU A 175 13.69 -2.48 -31.40
C GLU A 175 12.87 -3.37 -32.32
N LEU A 176 11.57 -3.12 -32.48
CA LEU A 176 10.74 -3.86 -33.42
C LEU A 176 11.30 -3.75 -34.84
N PHE A 177 11.64 -2.54 -35.29
CA PHE A 177 12.28 -2.32 -36.59
C PHE A 177 13.62 -3.03 -36.70
N SER A 178 14.49 -2.91 -35.69
CA SER A 178 15.79 -3.59 -35.70
C SER A 178 15.65 -5.11 -35.76
N GLU A 179 14.65 -5.68 -35.11
CA GLU A 179 14.36 -7.11 -35.12
C GLU A 179 13.85 -7.56 -36.49
N LEU A 180 12.86 -6.85 -37.06
CA LEU A 180 12.29 -7.16 -38.36
C LEU A 180 13.35 -7.05 -39.48
N VAL A 181 14.20 -6.02 -39.46
CA VAL A 181 15.31 -5.88 -40.42
C VAL A 181 16.27 -7.05 -40.31
N ARG A 182 16.57 -7.50 -39.09
CA ARG A 182 17.48 -8.63 -38.84
C ARG A 182 16.90 -9.96 -39.28
N VAL A 183 15.61 -10.20 -39.01
CA VAL A 183 14.94 -11.47 -39.34
C VAL A 183 14.77 -11.63 -40.85
N ASN A 184 14.46 -10.54 -41.56
CA ASN A 184 14.25 -10.57 -43.02
C ASN A 184 15.55 -10.34 -43.82
N ASP A 185 16.69 -10.09 -43.16
CA ASP A 185 18.01 -9.85 -43.78
C ASP A 185 18.02 -8.73 -44.84
N VAL A 186 17.19 -7.71 -44.67
CA VAL A 186 16.99 -6.62 -45.64
C VAL A 186 17.83 -5.37 -45.35
N ARG A 187 18.84 -5.47 -44.48
CA ARG A 187 19.54 -4.30 -43.92
C ARG A 187 20.19 -3.39 -44.96
N GLU A 188 20.66 -3.94 -46.07
CA GLU A 188 21.29 -3.17 -47.16
C GLU A 188 20.29 -2.73 -48.24
N SER A 189 19.04 -3.19 -48.16
CA SER A 189 18.03 -3.05 -49.21
C SER A 189 17.00 -1.97 -48.89
N ILE A 190 16.87 -1.56 -47.62
CA ILE A 190 15.86 -0.60 -47.17
C ILE A 190 16.44 0.48 -46.26
N SER A 191 15.82 1.67 -46.32
CA SER A 191 16.06 2.79 -45.41
C SER A 191 14.76 3.08 -44.65
N TYR A 192 14.84 3.29 -43.34
CA TYR A 192 13.71 3.68 -42.52
C TYR A 192 14.08 4.85 -41.60
N GLY A 193 13.08 5.62 -41.19
CA GLY A 193 13.19 6.71 -40.24
C GLY A 193 11.96 6.76 -39.34
N THR A 194 12.15 7.18 -38.10
CA THR A 194 11.09 7.30 -37.10
C THR A 194 10.97 8.77 -36.66
N GLU A 195 9.74 9.28 -36.61
CA GLU A 195 9.43 10.58 -36.02
C GLU A 195 8.35 10.35 -34.97
N ILE A 196 8.75 10.30 -33.70
CA ILE A 196 7.92 9.88 -32.58
C ILE A 196 8.03 10.93 -31.48
N ASP A 197 6.88 11.33 -30.93
CA ASP A 197 6.85 12.30 -29.84
C ASP A 197 7.59 11.76 -28.60
N PRO A 198 8.55 12.53 -28.04
CA PRO A 198 9.33 12.09 -26.90
C PRO A 198 8.46 11.91 -25.65
N GLY A 199 8.62 10.77 -24.98
CA GLY A 199 7.87 10.45 -23.77
C GLY A 199 6.44 9.96 -24.01
N LEU A 200 6.06 9.66 -25.25
CA LEU A 200 4.80 8.98 -25.53
C LEU A 200 4.84 7.55 -25.00
N THR A 201 4.08 7.32 -23.92
CA THR A 201 3.98 6.00 -23.28
C THR A 201 2.59 5.42 -23.43
N LEU A 202 2.47 4.15 -23.82
CA LEU A 202 1.19 3.45 -23.99
C LEU A 202 1.07 2.25 -23.06
N ASP A 203 -0.17 1.92 -22.68
CA ASP A 203 -0.45 0.68 -21.95
C ASP A 203 -0.35 -0.57 -22.83
N LEU A 204 -0.32 -1.73 -22.19
CA LEU A 204 -0.24 -3.04 -22.84
C LEU A 204 -1.41 -3.29 -23.81
N ASN A 205 -2.63 -2.94 -23.39
CA ASN A 205 -3.84 -3.19 -24.18
C ASN A 205 -3.79 -2.45 -25.53
N THR A 206 -3.04 -1.35 -25.58
CA THR A 206 -2.83 -0.56 -26.79
C THR A 206 -1.55 -1.00 -27.53
N MET A 207 -0.46 -1.28 -26.80
CA MET A 207 0.85 -1.58 -27.40
C MET A 207 0.86 -2.89 -28.17
N VAL A 208 0.14 -3.92 -27.70
CA VAL A 208 0.09 -5.23 -28.40
C VAL A 208 -0.59 -5.12 -29.78
N PRO A 209 -1.85 -4.61 -29.88
CA PRO A 209 -2.47 -4.39 -31.17
C PRO A 209 -1.66 -3.45 -32.07
N LEU A 210 -1.09 -2.38 -31.51
CA LEU A 210 -0.28 -1.43 -32.26
C LEU A 210 0.98 -2.08 -32.83
N GLY A 211 1.71 -2.86 -32.03
CA GLY A 211 2.89 -3.60 -32.46
C GLY A 211 2.58 -4.61 -33.57
N LEU A 212 1.42 -5.26 -33.51
CA LEU A 212 0.95 -6.14 -34.59
C LEU A 212 0.63 -5.37 -35.86
N ILE A 213 -0.13 -4.27 -35.76
CA ILE A 213 -0.44 -3.42 -36.93
C ILE A 213 0.84 -2.92 -37.58
N LEU A 214 1.80 -2.45 -36.77
CA LEU A 214 3.05 -1.91 -37.27
C LEU A 214 3.92 -3.01 -37.90
N ASN A 215 4.00 -4.20 -37.31
CA ASN A 215 4.67 -5.34 -37.95
C ASN A 215 4.07 -5.63 -39.34
N GLU A 216 2.74 -5.71 -39.45
CA GLU A 216 2.07 -5.97 -40.73
C GLU A 216 2.33 -4.85 -41.74
N LEU A 217 2.35 -3.59 -41.31
CA LEU A 217 2.65 -2.46 -42.20
C LEU A 217 4.11 -2.47 -42.67
N ILE A 218 5.05 -2.83 -41.80
CA ILE A 218 6.48 -2.85 -42.11
C ILE A 218 6.84 -4.03 -43.00
N THR A 219 6.24 -5.20 -42.75
CA THR A 219 6.57 -6.42 -43.49
C THR A 219 5.90 -6.45 -44.87
N ASN A 220 4.76 -5.77 -45.04
CA ASN A 220 4.04 -5.70 -46.31
C ASN A 220 4.35 -4.45 -47.16
N SER A 221 5.25 -3.56 -46.72
CA SER A 221 5.69 -2.35 -47.47
C SER A 221 6.87 -2.64 -48.38
#